data_AF-A0A5K1EG28-F1
#
_entry.id   AF-A0A5K1EG28-F1
#
_cell.length_a   1.000
_cell.length_b   1.000
_cell.length_c   1.000
_cell.angle_alpha   90.00
_cell.angle_beta   90.00
_cell.angle_gamma   90.00
#
_symmetry.space_group_name_H-M   'P 1'
#
loop_
_entity.id
_entity.type
_entity.pdbx_description
1 polymer ?
#
loop_
_entity_poly.entity_id
_entity_poly.type
_entity_poly.pdbx_seq_one_letter_code
_entity_poly.pdbx_strand_id
1 'polypeptide(L)' 'DLGQTFDSNVTISHYERNKKGKAVLFVGDFSYADHYPFHDSRRWDSWGRFVEKSFAYQPWIFAAGNHELDLVPEV' A
#
# COMPACT_ATOMS: atom_id res chain seq x y z
N ASP A 1 -4.95 -4.39 -1.22
CA ASP A 1 -5.46 -3.64 -2.38
C ASP A 1 -5.63 -2.15 -2.08
N LEU A 2 -4.64 -1.47 -1.51
CA LEU A 2 -4.79 -0.02 -1.23
C LEU A 2 -4.33 0.82 -2.42
N GLY A 3 -3.15 0.53 -2.98
CA GLY A 3 -2.51 1.39 -3.96
C GLY A 3 -2.25 2.79 -3.42
N GLN A 4 -2.20 3.76 -4.34
CA GLN A 4 -1.78 5.14 -4.07
C GLN A 4 -2.56 6.16 -4.91
N THR A 5 -3.89 5.98 -5.02
CA THR A 5 -4.81 6.87 -5.73
C THR A 5 -5.48 7.89 -4.79
N PHE A 6 -6.33 8.76 -5.33
CA PHE A 6 -7.17 9.64 -4.52
C PHE A 6 -8.11 8.85 -3.59
N ASP A 7 -8.69 7.76 -4.07
CA ASP A 7 -9.58 6.89 -3.27
C ASP A 7 -8.81 6.12 -2.19
N SER A 8 -7.55 5.75 -2.45
CA SER A 8 -6.64 5.22 -1.43
C SER A 8 -6.47 6.20 -0.27
N ASN A 9 -6.29 7.50 -0.58
CA ASN A 9 -6.16 8.54 0.44
C ASN A 9 -7.46 8.76 1.21
N VAL A 10 -8.62 8.69 0.56
CA VAL A 10 -9.92 8.73 1.25
C VAL A 10 -10.02 7.56 2.23
N THR A 11 -9.67 6.35 1.79
CA THR A 11 -9.74 5.12 2.59
C THR A 11 -8.88 5.22 3.85
N ILE A 12 -7.60 5.58 3.70
CA ILE A 12 -6.70 5.70 4.86
C ILE A 12 -7.12 6.85 5.79
N SER A 13 -7.64 7.96 5.23
CA SER A 13 -8.13 9.09 6.02
C SER A 13 -9.39 8.72 6.83
N HIS A 14 -10.28 7.90 6.26
CA HIS A 14 -11.43 7.36 6.97
C HIS A 14 -11.01 6.46 8.13
N TYR A 15 -10.01 5.60 7.91
CA TYR A 15 -9.41 4.80 8.98
C TYR A 15 -8.80 5.68 10.09
N GLU A 16 -7.99 6.68 9.73
CA GLU A 16 -7.32 7.58 10.68
C GLU A 16 -8.29 8.42 11.52
N ARG A 17 -9.49 8.71 11.01
CA ARG A 17 -10.56 9.38 11.77
C ARG A 17 -11.10 8.49 12.89
N ASN A 18 -11.05 7.17 12.74
CA ASN A 18 -11.42 6.22 13.78
C ASN A 18 -10.23 5.93 14.71
N LYS A 19 -10.15 6.69 15.81
CA LYS A 19 -9.05 6.58 16.80
C LYS A 19 -9.03 5.29 17.64
N LYS A 20 -9.98 4.36 17.40
CA LYS A 20 -10.06 3.09 18.13
C LYS A 20 -9.13 2.02 17.56
N GLY A 21 -8.78 2.10 16.28
CA GLY A 21 -7.82 1.19 15.65
C GLY A 21 -6.45 1.27 16.33
N LYS A 22 -5.83 0.10 16.57
CA LYS A 22 -4.50 -0.01 17.20
C LYS A 22 -3.48 -0.76 16.35
N ALA A 23 -3.94 -1.45 15.31
CA ALA A 23 -3.14 -2.12 14.31
C ALA A 23 -3.99 -2.28 13.05
N VAL A 24 -3.32 -2.39 11.90
CA VAL A 24 -3.94 -2.65 10.61
C VAL A 24 -3.59 -4.07 10.17
N LEU A 25 -4.58 -4.88 9.83
CA LEU A 25 -4.36 -6.09 9.05
C LEU A 25 -4.48 -5.73 7.57
N PHE A 26 -3.40 -5.90 6.82
CA PHE A 26 -3.28 -5.44 5.45
C PHE A 26 -3.13 -6.63 4.50
N VAL A 27 -4.17 -6.87 3.71
CA VAL A 27 -4.40 -8.14 2.98
C VAL A 27 -3.90 -8.09 1.54
N GLY A 28 -2.61 -7.86 1.34
CA GLY A 28 -1.99 -7.91 0.00
C GLY A 28 -2.16 -6.63 -0.82
N ASP A 29 -1.55 -6.64 -1.99
CA ASP A 29 -1.63 -5.66 -3.06
C ASP A 29 -1.41 -4.21 -2.58
N PHE A 30 -0.13 -3.92 -2.36
CA PHE A 30 0.33 -2.76 -1.61
C PHE A 30 0.37 -1.54 -2.54
N SER A 31 1.42 -1.46 -3.36
CA SER A 31 1.78 -0.25 -4.11
C SER A 31 1.22 -0.21 -5.52
N TYR A 32 0.91 -1.39 -6.10
CA TYR A 32 0.62 -1.59 -7.52
C TYR A 32 1.73 -1.05 -8.43
N ALA A 33 3.00 -1.20 -8.03
CA ALA A 33 4.16 -0.77 -8.82
C ALA A 33 4.26 -1.53 -10.16
N ASP A 34 3.86 -2.80 -10.17
CA ASP A 34 3.82 -3.68 -11.34
C ASP A 34 2.81 -3.24 -12.42
N HIS A 35 1.86 -2.36 -12.09
CA HIS A 35 0.96 -1.74 -13.07
C HIS A 35 1.67 -0.71 -13.97
N TYR A 36 2.86 -0.25 -13.59
CA TYR A 36 3.60 0.76 -14.32
C TYR A 36 4.66 0.13 -15.25
N PRO A 37 5.06 0.82 -16.34
CA PRO A 37 6.09 0.32 -17.24
C PRO A 37 7.36 -0.10 -16.51
N PHE A 38 7.85 -1.31 -16.80
CA PHE A 38 9.02 -1.92 -16.17
C PHE A 38 8.94 -2.02 -14.65
N HIS A 39 7.73 -2.14 -14.09
CA HIS A 39 7.47 -2.28 -12.66
C HIS A 39 8.16 -1.16 -11.86
N ASP A 40 7.85 0.09 -12.24
CA ASP A 40 8.51 1.29 -11.73
C ASP A 40 8.60 1.31 -10.19
N SER A 41 9.75 0.89 -9.65
CA SER A 41 9.92 0.69 -8.21
C SER A 41 9.87 2.00 -7.42
N ARG A 42 9.96 3.16 -8.08
CA ARG A 42 9.71 4.46 -7.43
C ARG A 42 8.29 4.54 -6.84
N ARG A 43 7.37 3.71 -7.34
CA ARG A 43 6.01 3.55 -6.81
C ARG A 43 5.97 2.89 -5.44
N TRP A 44 6.93 2.05 -5.10
CA TRP A 44 7.12 1.57 -3.73
C TRP A 44 7.53 2.72 -2.81
N ASP A 45 8.46 3.57 -3.25
CA ASP A 45 8.93 4.72 -2.47
C ASP A 45 7.82 5.75 -2.21
N SER A 46 6.98 6.05 -3.21
CA SER A 46 5.85 6.96 -3.04
C SER A 46 4.75 6.35 -2.17
N TRP A 47 4.47 5.05 -2.32
CA TRP A 47 3.52 4.35 -1.47
C TRP A 47 3.93 4.34 0.00
N GLY A 48 5.22 4.07 0.29
CA GLY A 48 5.76 4.10 1.65
C GLY A 48 5.56 5.46 2.32
N ARG A 49 5.88 6.56 1.63
CA ARG A 49 5.62 7.94 2.12
C ARG A 49 4.12 8.22 2.29
N PHE A 50 3.28 7.68 1.40
CA PHE A 50 1.83 7.87 1.46
C PHE A 50 1.20 7.21 2.70
N VAL A 51 1.61 5.98 3.05
CA VAL A 51 1.05 5.26 4.21
C VAL A 51 1.74 5.58 5.54
N GLU A 52 2.89 6.27 5.52
CA GLU A 52 3.69 6.62 6.70
C GLU A 52 2.87 7.27 7.82
N LYS A 53 1.92 8.14 7.48
CA LYS A 53 1.03 8.83 8.43
C LYS A 53 0.21 7.88 9.32
N SER A 54 0.04 6.63 8.91
CA SER A 54 -0.57 5.57 9.71
C SER A 54 0.47 4.54 10.14
N PHE A 55 1.24 4.00 9.21
CA PHE A 55 2.19 2.90 9.43
C PHE A 55 3.28 3.21 10.46
N ALA A 56 3.76 4.46 10.53
CA ALA A 56 4.80 4.84 11.49
C ALA A 56 4.33 4.84 12.96
N TYR A 57 3.01 4.86 13.20
CA TYR A 57 2.42 5.05 14.53
C TYR A 57 1.65 3.83 15.06
N GLN A 58 1.45 2.83 14.23
CA GLN A 58 0.79 1.58 14.62
C GLN A 58 1.24 0.41 13.74
N PRO A 59 1.23 -0.83 14.24
CA PRO A 59 1.65 -1.98 13.46
C PRO A 59 0.73 -2.18 12.25
N TRP A 60 1.33 -2.41 11.09
CA TRP A 60 0.63 -3.06 9.98
C TRP A 60 1.14 -4.49 9.87
N ILE A 61 0.21 -5.44 9.82
CA ILE A 61 0.46 -6.86 9.66
C ILE A 61 0.14 -7.19 8.22
N PHE A 62 1.15 -7.59 7.46
CA PHE A 62 1.06 -7.78 6.02
C PHE A 62 0.81 -9.23 5.64
N ALA A 63 -0.07 -9.44 4.67
CA ALA A 63 -0.07 -10.63 3.81
C ALA A 63 0.38 -10.19 2.41
N ALA A 64 1.14 -11.02 1.69
CA ALA A 64 1.50 -10.73 0.31
C ALA A 64 0.31 -11.00 -0.62
N GLY A 65 0.05 -10.08 -1.56
CA GLY A 65 -0.92 -10.27 -2.64
C GLY A 65 -0.25 -10.68 -3.96
N ASN A 66 -1.04 -10.80 -5.03
CA ASN A 66 -0.48 -11.13 -6.34
C ASN A 66 0.34 -9.98 -6.95
N HIS A 67 0.05 -8.73 -6.59
CA HIS A 67 0.83 -7.57 -7.04
C HIS A 67 2.20 -7.46 -6.36
N GLU A 68 2.47 -8.25 -5.31
CA GLU A 68 3.80 -8.39 -4.70
C GLU A 68 4.65 -9.50 -5.34
N LEU A 69 4.10 -10.28 -6.28
CA LEU A 69 4.90 -11.26 -7.03
C LEU A 69 5.97 -10.57 -7.88
N ASP A 70 5.68 -9.35 -8.34
CA ASP A 70 6.59 -8.49 -9.11
C ASP A 70 7.21 -9.22 -10.33
N LEU A 71 6.43 -10.12 -10.94
CA LEU A 71 6.89 -10.97 -12.04
C LEU A 71 6.66 -10.28 -13.39
N VAL A 72 7.73 -10.03 -14.13
CA VAL A 72 7.69 -9.59 -15.54
C VAL A 72 8.04 -10.78 -16.43
N PRO A 73 7.08 -11.46 -17.08
CA PRO A 73 7.39 -12.67 -17.85
C PRO A 73 8.06 -12.41 -19.20
N GLU A 74 7.96 -11.18 -19.72
CA GLU A 74 8.27 -10.84 -21.12
C GLU A 74 9.41 -9.81 -21.27
N VAL A 75 10.23 -9.61 -20.24
CA VAL A 75 11.49 -8.85 -20.28
C VAL A 75 12.66 -9.78 -20.03
#